data_AF-A0A7V3D710-F1
#
_entry.id   AF-A0A7V3D710-F1
#
_cell.length_a   1.000
_cell.length_b   1.000
_cell.length_c   1.000
_cell.angle_alpha   90.00
_cell.angle_beta   90.00
_cell.angle_gamma   90.00
#
_symmetry.space_group_name_H-M   'P 1'
#
loop_
_entity.id
_entity.type
_entity.pdbx_description
1 polymer ?
#
loop_
_entity_poly.entity_id
_entity_poly.type
_entity_poly.pdbx_seq_one_letter_code
_entity_poly.pdbx_strand_id
1 'polypeptide(L)'
;AMFEATHGTAPKYTGKNVANPGAVLLSGVLMLEHMGWNEAADLVYHGVSATFAESDELARKGPGQKLHVTYDVARQFPGYTDKDGASSMAFAERIIEHMNRK
;
A
#
# COMPACT_ATOMS: atom_id res chain seq x y z
N ALA A 1 -3.66 -24.07 -2.76
CA ALA A 1 -3.12 -23.30 -1.61
C ALA A 1 -4.17 -22.32 -1.11
N MET A 2 -4.04 -21.82 0.12
CA MET A 2 -4.87 -20.72 0.67
C MET A 2 -3.96 -19.51 0.89
N PHE A 3 -4.38 -18.33 0.45
CA PHE A 3 -3.61 -17.10 0.54
C PHE A 3 -4.41 -16.05 1.31
N GLU A 4 -3.86 -15.61 2.44
CA GLU A 4 -4.53 -14.67 3.33
C GLU A 4 -3.55 -13.66 3.92
N ALA A 5 -4.06 -12.53 4.38
CA ALA A 5 -3.26 -11.59 5.14
C ALA A 5 -2.90 -12.21 6.51
N THR A 6 -1.68 -11.99 6.98
CA THR A 6 -1.23 -12.53 8.28
C THR A 6 -1.88 -11.85 9.48
N HIS A 7 -2.40 -10.63 9.31
CA HIS A 7 -3.07 -9.87 10.37
C HIS A 7 -4.53 -10.30 10.56
N GLY A 8 -5.05 -10.13 11.78
CA GLY A 8 -6.46 -10.37 12.09
C GLY A 8 -7.41 -9.27 11.59
N THR A 9 -8.65 -9.29 12.08
CA THR A 9 -9.76 -8.43 11.63
C THR A 9 -9.67 -6.96 12.05
N ALA A 10 -8.84 -6.65 13.06
CA ALA A 10 -8.66 -5.32 13.65
C ALA A 10 -9.95 -4.47 13.77
N PRO A 11 -10.96 -4.89 14.58
CA PRO A 11 -12.32 -4.33 14.58
C PRO A 11 -12.39 -2.81 14.81
N LYS A 12 -11.39 -2.24 15.51
CA LYS A 12 -11.27 -0.80 15.75
C LYS A 12 -11.12 0.04 14.48
N TYR A 13 -10.74 -0.56 13.34
CA TYR A 13 -10.57 0.11 12.04
C TYR A 13 -11.68 -0.21 11.03
N THR A 14 -12.63 -1.08 11.37
CA THR A 14 -13.73 -1.48 10.48
C THR A 14 -14.54 -0.27 10.01
N GLY A 15 -14.76 -0.19 8.70
CA GLY A 15 -15.56 0.88 8.07
C GLY A 15 -14.92 2.26 8.07
N LYS A 16 -13.67 2.40 8.54
CA LYS A 16 -13.01 3.72 8.70
C LYS A 16 -12.17 4.15 7.50
N ASN A 17 -11.94 3.27 6.51
CA ASN A 17 -11.10 3.56 5.34
C ASN A 17 -9.66 3.99 5.71
N VAL A 18 -9.09 3.39 6.77
CA VAL A 18 -7.72 3.70 7.25
C VAL A 18 -6.78 2.49 7.30
N ALA A 19 -7.31 1.27 7.23
CA ALA A 19 -6.48 0.07 7.31
C ALA A 19 -5.59 -0.06 6.07
N ASN A 20 -4.35 -0.50 6.25
CA ASN A 20 -3.43 -0.77 5.15
C ASN A 20 -3.85 -2.06 4.42
N PRO A 21 -4.26 -2.01 3.14
CA PRO A 21 -4.62 -3.21 2.39
C PRO A 21 -3.39 -3.99 1.86
N GLY A 22 -2.16 -3.53 2.15
CA GLY A 22 -0.94 -4.10 1.59
C GLY A 22 -0.76 -5.59 1.84
N ALA A 23 -1.08 -6.08 3.05
CA ALA A 23 -0.93 -7.50 3.36
C ALA A 23 -1.86 -8.38 2.52
N VAL A 24 -3.15 -8.03 2.41
CA VAL A 24 -4.09 -8.81 1.57
C VAL A 24 -3.77 -8.71 0.09
N LEU A 25 -3.27 -7.54 -0.36
CA LEU A 25 -2.84 -7.33 -1.73
C LEU A 25 -1.63 -8.22 -2.09
N LEU A 26 -0.61 -8.28 -1.22
CA LEU A 26 0.55 -9.15 -1.42
C LEU A 26 0.20 -10.64 -1.30
N SER A 27 -0.80 -11.01 -0.49
CA SER A 27 -1.34 -12.38 -0.52
C SER A 27 -2.00 -12.70 -1.87
N GLY A 28 -2.64 -11.71 -2.51
CA GLY A 28 -3.10 -11.81 -3.90
C GLY A 28 -1.96 -11.99 -4.91
N VAL A 29 -0.83 -11.30 -4.72
CA VAL A 29 0.39 -11.49 -5.54
C VAL A 29 0.90 -12.93 -5.41
N LEU A 30 1.04 -13.46 -4.18
CA LEU A 30 1.44 -14.85 -3.95
C LEU A 30 0.50 -15.86 -4.63
N MET A 31 -0.80 -15.57 -4.66
CA MET A 31 -1.78 -16.39 -5.38
C MET A 31 -1.54 -16.37 -6.89
N LEU A 32 -1.30 -15.19 -7.47
CA LEU A 32 -1.00 -15.04 -8.91
C LEU A 32 0.27 -15.81 -9.29
N GLU A 33 1.33 -15.71 -8.50
CA GLU A 33 2.57 -16.46 -8.68
C GLU A 33 2.33 -17.98 -8.60
N HIS A 34 1.52 -18.45 -7.64
CA HIS A 34 1.16 -19.86 -7.52
C HIS A 34 0.38 -20.38 -8.73
N MET A 35 -0.42 -19.53 -9.37
CA MET A 35 -1.15 -19.85 -10.61
C MET A 35 -0.27 -19.73 -11.87
N GLY A 36 0.98 -19.28 -11.74
CA GLY A 36 1.88 -19.01 -12.86
C GLY A 36 1.59 -17.71 -13.61
N TRP A 37 0.75 -16.83 -13.06
CA TRP A 37 0.38 -15.54 -13.66
C TRP A 37 1.38 -14.45 -13.27
N ASN A 38 2.66 -14.67 -13.59
CA ASN A 38 3.76 -13.84 -13.12
C ASN A 38 3.68 -12.41 -13.65
N GLU A 39 3.25 -12.19 -14.90
CA GLU A 39 3.12 -10.82 -15.45
C GLU A 39 2.11 -9.97 -14.65
N ALA A 40 1.00 -10.58 -14.21
CA ALA A 40 0.01 -9.90 -13.39
C ALA A 40 0.53 -9.66 -11.96
N ALA A 41 1.28 -10.62 -11.41
CA ALA A 41 1.94 -10.49 -10.11
C ALA A 41 2.95 -9.33 -10.11
N ASP A 42 3.82 -9.29 -11.13
CA ASP A 42 4.85 -8.26 -11.32
C ASP A 42 4.23 -6.87 -11.48
N LEU A 43 3.11 -6.77 -12.21
CA LEU A 43 2.41 -5.50 -12.38
C LEU A 43 1.93 -4.94 -11.03
N VAL A 44 1.31 -5.78 -10.20
CA VAL A 44 0.84 -5.39 -8.87
C VAL A 44 2.03 -5.05 -7.96
N TYR A 45 3.09 -5.86 -7.99
CA TYR A 45 4.31 -5.63 -7.22
C TYR A 45 4.98 -4.30 -7.58
N HIS A 46 5.01 -3.96 -8.88
CA HIS A 46 5.49 -2.69 -9.38
C HIS A 46 4.66 -1.52 -8.83
N GLY A 47 3.33 -1.59 -8.94
CA GLY A 47 2.44 -0.53 -8.44
C GLY A 47 2.60 -0.26 -6.94
N VAL A 48 2.73 -1.32 -6.13
CA VAL A 48 3.02 -1.20 -4.70
C VAL A 48 4.38 -0.55 -4.48
N SER A 49 5.43 -1.09 -5.08
CA SER A 49 6.80 -0.62 -4.88
C SER A 49 6.97 0.85 -5.29
N ALA A 50 6.38 1.25 -6.42
CA ALA A 50 6.37 2.63 -6.88
C ALA A 50 5.64 3.58 -5.93
N THR A 51 4.53 3.14 -5.32
CA THR A 51 3.78 3.94 -4.33
C THR A 51 4.59 4.18 -3.05
N PHE A 52 5.31 3.16 -2.58
CA PHE A 52 6.21 3.30 -1.44
C PHE A 52 7.42 4.19 -1.77
N ALA A 53 8.05 3.99 -2.93
CA ALA A 53 9.19 4.79 -3.37
C ALA A 53 8.83 6.28 -3.50
N GLU A 54 7.68 6.59 -4.10
CA GLU A 54 7.20 7.97 -4.20
C GLU A 54 6.96 8.58 -2.81
N SER A 55 6.38 7.82 -1.87
CA SER A 55 6.17 8.31 -0.51
C SER A 55 7.49 8.60 0.21
N ASP A 56 8.50 7.77 0.01
CA ASP A 56 9.85 7.98 0.54
C ASP A 56 10.52 9.22 -0.09
N GLU A 57 10.39 9.42 -1.40
CA GLU A 57 10.85 10.64 -2.08
C GLU A 57 10.15 11.91 -1.57
N LEU A 58 8.83 11.85 -1.36
CA LEU A 58 8.06 12.95 -0.79
C LEU A 58 8.50 13.24 0.65
N ALA A 59 8.73 12.20 1.45
CA ALA A 59 9.20 12.36 2.83
C ALA A 59 10.60 13.01 2.92
N ARG A 60 11.52 12.66 2.00
CA ARG A 60 12.85 13.28 1.94
C ARG A 60 12.85 14.78 1.63
N LYS A 61 11.78 15.28 0.99
CA LYS A 61 11.61 16.73 0.71
C LYS A 61 11.21 17.52 1.96
N GLY A 62 10.91 16.83 3.06
CA GLY A 62 10.49 17.41 4.32
C GLY A 62 8.98 17.34 4.54
N PRO A 63 8.54 17.42 5.81
CA PRO A 63 7.14 17.33 6.19
C PRO A 63 6.31 18.51 5.66
N GLY A 64 5.00 18.32 5.57
CA GLY A 64 4.05 19.35 5.12
C GLY A 64 3.14 18.94 3.95
N GLN A 65 3.33 17.74 3.41
CA GLN A 65 2.50 17.13 2.39
C GLN A 65 2.02 15.75 2.82
N LYS A 66 0.92 15.27 2.24
CA LYS A 66 0.49 13.88 2.45
C LYS A 66 1.41 12.90 1.74
N LEU A 67 1.61 11.74 2.35
CA LEU A 67 2.24 10.58 1.72
C LEU A 67 1.18 9.68 1.10
N HIS A 68 1.58 8.88 0.13
CA HIS A 68 0.67 7.95 -0.52
C HIS A 68 0.48 6.65 0.26
N VAL A 69 1.35 6.35 1.23
CA VAL A 69 1.19 5.23 2.16
C VAL A 69 0.19 5.52 3.28
N THR A 70 -0.39 4.47 3.87
CA THR A 70 -1.35 4.59 4.98
C THR A 70 -0.71 4.99 6.31
N TYR A 71 -1.54 5.39 7.28
CA TYR A 71 -1.12 6.00 8.56
C TYR A 71 -0.06 5.20 9.32
N ASP A 72 -0.14 3.87 9.28
CA ASP A 72 0.73 2.92 9.97
C ASP A 72 2.19 3.01 9.50
N VAL A 73 2.36 3.28 8.20
CA VAL A 73 3.66 3.50 7.54
C VAL A 73 4.04 4.98 7.61
N ALA A 74 3.11 5.90 7.35
CA ALA A 74 3.39 7.33 7.30
C ALA A 74 4.05 7.85 8.60
N ARG A 75 3.56 7.40 9.76
CA ARG A 75 4.11 7.77 11.08
C ARG A 75 5.53 7.26 11.36
N GLN A 76 6.09 6.41 10.51
CA GLN A 76 7.48 5.95 10.63
C GLN A 76 8.47 6.93 10.01
N PHE A 77 8.01 7.86 9.16
CA PHE A 77 8.88 8.87 8.54
C PHE A 77 9.14 10.04 9.51
N PRO A 78 10.39 10.53 9.64
CA PRO A 78 10.71 11.66 10.51
C PRO A 78 9.90 12.90 10.17
N GLY A 79 9.20 13.46 11.16
CA GLY A 79 8.37 14.66 10.99
C GLY A 79 6.96 14.40 10.44
N TYR A 80 6.59 13.14 10.19
CA TYR A 80 5.26 12.73 9.74
C TYR A 80 4.46 12.07 10.86
N THR A 81 3.13 12.12 10.74
CA THR A 81 2.17 11.56 11.69
C THR A 81 1.12 10.71 10.98
N ASP A 82 0.25 10.05 11.76
CA ASP A 82 -0.89 9.28 11.24
C ASP A 82 -1.79 10.10 10.29
N LYS A 83 -1.86 11.44 10.47
CA LYS A 83 -2.72 12.33 9.67
C LYS A 83 -2.18 12.59 8.27
N ASP A 84 -0.89 12.35 8.07
CA ASP A 84 -0.20 12.60 6.82
C ASP A 84 -0.28 11.39 5.87
N GLY A 85 -0.81 10.27 6.35
CA GLY A 85 -1.08 9.08 5.52
C GLY A 85 -2.31 9.22 4.62
N ALA A 86 -2.32 8.37 3.60
CA ALA A 86 -3.46 8.13 2.73
C ALA A 86 -4.54 7.27 3.41
N SER A 87 -5.76 7.33 2.87
CA SER A 87 -6.82 6.37 3.18
C SER A 87 -6.57 5.03 2.48
N SER A 88 -7.28 3.96 2.88
CA SER A 88 -7.19 2.65 2.23
C SER A 88 -7.48 2.74 0.72
N MET A 89 -8.54 3.47 0.35
CA MET A 89 -8.90 3.71 -1.05
C MET A 89 -7.85 4.53 -1.78
N ALA A 90 -7.38 5.65 -1.21
CA ALA A 90 -6.41 6.50 -1.89
C ALA A 90 -5.06 5.79 -2.12
N PHE A 91 -4.64 4.93 -1.19
CA PHE A 91 -3.47 4.07 -1.38
C PHE A 91 -3.68 3.07 -2.53
N ALA A 92 -4.85 2.42 -2.60
CA ALA A 92 -5.18 1.49 -3.68
C ALA A 92 -5.26 2.19 -5.05
N GLU A 93 -5.90 3.35 -5.13
CA GLU A 93 -5.95 4.16 -6.36
C GLU A 93 -4.55 4.55 -6.82
N ARG A 94 -3.67 4.96 -5.90
CA ARG A 94 -2.29 5.32 -6.27
C ARG A 94 -1.51 4.13 -6.82
N ILE A 95 -1.71 2.93 -6.25
CA ILE A 95 -1.12 1.69 -6.78
C ILE A 95 -1.61 1.44 -8.21
N ILE A 96 -2.93 1.55 -8.45
CA ILE A 96 -3.52 1.35 -9.78
C ILE A 96 -2.97 2.38 -10.79
N GLU A 97 -2.82 3.64 -10.37
CA GLU A 97 -2.20 4.67 -11.22
C GLU A 97 -0.77 4.29 -11.61
N HIS A 98 0.05 3.78 -10.68
CA HIS A 98 1.40 3.32 -10.98
C HIS A 98 1.44 2.06 -11.85
N MET A 99 0.50 1.12 -11.67
CA MET A 99 0.35 -0.04 -12.55
C MET A 99 0.10 0.37 -14.01
N ASN A 100 -0.60 1.48 -14.23
CA ASN A 100 -0.98 1.94 -15.57
C ASN A 100 0.06 2.85 -16.24
N ARG A 101 1.14 3.21 -15.56
CA ARG A 101 2.23 4.03 -16.15
C ARG A 101 3.07 3.15 -17.07
N LYS A 102 3.29 3.62 -18.30
CA LYS A 102 4.15 2.99 -19.30
C LYS A 102 5.58 3.48 -19.18
#